data_AF-A0A349KK33-F1
#
_entry.id   AF-A0A349KK33-F1
#
_cell.length_a   1.000
_cell.length_b   1.000
_cell.length_c   1.000
_cell.angle_alpha   90.00
_cell.angle_beta   90.00
_cell.angle_gamma   90.00
#
_symmetry.space_group_name_H-M   'P 1'
#
loop_
_entity.id
_entity.type
_entity.pdbx_description
1 polymer ?
#
loop_
_entity_poly.entity_id
_entity_poly.type
_entity_poly.pdbx_seq_one_letter_code
_entity_poly.pdbx_strand_id
1 'polypeptide(L)'
;MSKTITRKSDNVSVYVLHNDGTVDLAATPNATVRGNTGGQVDFDIGDLNSSNATAHEGVTAPADWKGNRYTFDGTTWTEIAGWVDPAQAEIDRLEAEVTRLKATL
;
A
#
# COMPACT_ATOMS: atom_id res chain seq x y z
N MET A 1 -12.42 -9.40 -7.65
CA MET A 1 -11.61 -8.35 -8.32
C MET A 1 -11.45 -7.19 -7.35
N SER A 2 -10.35 -6.46 -7.45
CA SER A 2 -9.99 -5.33 -6.60
C SER A 2 -9.61 -4.12 -7.46
N LYS A 3 -9.33 -3.01 -6.81
CA LYS A 3 -8.67 -1.83 -7.38
C LYS A 3 -7.29 -1.69 -6.74
N THR A 4 -6.33 -1.12 -7.46
CA THR A 4 -5.04 -0.72 -6.88
C THR A 4 -4.70 0.72 -7.25
N ILE A 5 -4.13 1.46 -6.31
CA ILE A 5 -3.53 2.76 -6.58
C ILE A 5 -2.01 2.57 -6.63
N THR A 6 -1.38 3.06 -7.69
CA THR A 6 0.07 3.02 -7.89
C THR A 6 0.65 4.42 -7.97
N ARG A 7 1.88 4.62 -7.49
CA ARG A 7 2.63 5.85 -7.76
C ARG A 7 3.13 5.83 -9.20
N LYS A 8 3.07 6.96 -9.89
CA LYS A 8 3.57 7.07 -11.27
C LYS A 8 5.09 7.03 -11.38
N SER A 9 5.81 7.36 -10.31
CA SER A 9 7.28 7.42 -10.31
C SER A 9 7.94 6.05 -10.43
N ASP A 10 7.32 5.02 -9.84
CA ASP A 10 7.94 3.70 -9.63
C ASP A 10 6.95 2.53 -9.76
N ASN A 11 5.69 2.80 -10.09
CA ASN A 11 4.59 1.84 -10.18
C ASN A 11 4.31 1.07 -8.87
N VAL A 12 4.82 1.54 -7.73
CA VAL A 12 4.60 0.90 -6.44
C VAL A 12 3.13 0.99 -6.06
N SER A 13 2.51 -0.17 -5.78
CA SER A 13 1.16 -0.26 -5.26
C SER A 13 1.13 0.16 -3.79
N VAL A 14 0.34 1.19 -3.52
CA VAL A 14 0.21 1.82 -2.20
C VAL A 14 -1.12 1.50 -1.53
N TYR A 15 -2.14 1.19 -2.32
CA TYR A 15 -3.45 0.75 -1.84
C TYR A 15 -3.97 -0.40 -2.71
N VAL A 16 -4.57 -1.39 -2.06
CA VAL A 16 -5.51 -2.33 -2.68
C VAL A 16 -6.86 -2.13 -2.01
N LEU A 17 -7.87 -1.89 -2.84
CA LEU A 17 -9.22 -1.53 -2.42
C LEU A 17 -10.21 -2.54 -2.99
N HIS A 18 -11.37 -2.69 -2.36
CA HIS A 18 -12.44 -3.49 -2.92
C HIS A 18 -12.99 -2.81 -4.19
N ASN A 19 -13.56 -3.60 -5.09
CA ASN A 19 -13.93 -3.10 -6.41
C ASN A 19 -15.14 -2.14 -6.40
N ASP A 20 -15.90 -2.12 -5.31
CA ASP A 20 -17.00 -1.18 -5.09
C ASP A 20 -16.53 0.22 -4.63
N GLY A 21 -15.29 0.33 -4.17
CA GLY A 21 -14.71 1.60 -3.75
C GLY A 21 -14.59 2.56 -4.93
N THR A 22 -15.12 3.76 -4.76
CA THR A 22 -14.89 4.88 -5.67
C THR A 22 -13.58 5.56 -5.30
N VAL A 23 -12.68 5.69 -6.27
CA VAL A 23 -11.42 6.44 -6.13
C VAL A 23 -11.50 7.69 -6.97
N ASP A 24 -11.40 8.86 -6.35
CA ASP A 24 -11.27 10.14 -7.04
C ASP A 24 -9.89 10.74 -6.77
N LEU A 25 -8.98 10.60 -7.74
CA LEU A 25 -7.65 11.19 -7.69
C LEU A 25 -7.64 12.69 -8.04
N ALA A 26 -8.72 13.23 -8.62
CA ALA A 26 -8.83 14.63 -9.00
C ALA A 26 -9.44 15.50 -7.87
N ALA A 27 -9.95 14.88 -6.82
CA ALA A 27 -10.45 15.57 -5.63
C ALA A 27 -9.39 16.52 -5.03
N THR A 28 -9.87 17.64 -4.49
CA THR A 28 -9.06 18.71 -3.89
C THR A 28 -9.50 18.92 -2.44
N PRO A 29 -8.59 19.06 -1.47
CA PRO A 29 -7.12 19.12 -1.62
C PRO A 29 -6.43 17.77 -1.85
N ASN A 30 -7.12 16.66 -1.55
CA ASN A 30 -6.56 15.31 -1.49
C ASN A 30 -7.39 14.34 -2.32
N ALA A 31 -6.77 13.27 -2.83
CA ALA A 31 -7.52 12.15 -3.39
C ALA A 31 -8.46 11.54 -2.35
N THR A 32 -9.58 11.00 -2.82
CA THR A 32 -10.61 10.42 -1.94
C THR A 32 -10.93 8.98 -2.29
N VAL A 33 -11.21 8.18 -1.26
CA VAL A 33 -11.74 6.82 -1.38
C VAL A 33 -13.08 6.77 -0.64
N ARG A 34 -14.14 6.34 -1.33
CA ARG A 34 -15.51 6.30 -0.79
C ARG A 34 -16.20 4.97 -1.12
N GLY A 35 -17.04 4.47 -0.21
CA GLY A 35 -17.85 3.27 -0.44
C GLY A 35 -17.07 1.96 -0.54
N ASN A 36 -15.87 1.89 0.05
CA ASN A 36 -15.01 0.70 0.02
C ASN A 36 -15.46 -0.35 1.07
N THR A 37 -16.62 -0.96 0.84
CA THR A 37 -17.36 -1.72 1.89
C THR A 37 -16.68 -3.00 2.37
N GLY A 38 -15.66 -3.50 1.63
CA GLY A 38 -14.92 -4.73 1.92
C GLY A 38 -13.80 -4.62 2.96
N GLY A 39 -13.53 -3.46 3.55
CA GLY A 39 -12.53 -3.39 4.63
C GLY A 39 -11.97 -2.02 5.01
N GLN A 40 -12.31 -0.92 4.34
CA GLN A 40 -11.89 0.42 4.78
C GLN A 40 -13.06 1.40 4.69
N VAL A 41 -13.36 2.05 5.81
CA VAL A 41 -14.22 3.24 5.87
C VAL A 41 -13.67 4.33 4.95
N ASP A 42 -14.56 5.16 4.41
CA ASP A 42 -14.22 6.34 3.61
C ASP A 42 -13.05 7.14 4.20
N PHE A 43 -12.07 7.48 3.35
CA PHE A 43 -10.86 8.19 3.77
C PHE A 43 -10.27 9.06 2.67
N ASP A 44 -9.47 10.04 3.09
CA ASP A 44 -8.72 10.93 2.20
C ASP A 44 -7.25 10.52 2.18
N ILE A 45 -6.62 10.58 1.01
CA ILE A 45 -5.21 10.24 0.83
C ILE A 45 -4.43 11.54 0.67
N GLY A 46 -3.75 11.96 1.75
CA GLY A 46 -3.07 13.26 1.81
C GLY A 46 -1.85 13.40 0.92
N ASP A 47 -1.24 12.31 0.47
CA ASP A 47 -0.01 12.29 -0.30
C ASP A 47 -0.21 11.93 -1.79
N LEU A 48 -1.44 11.60 -2.22
CA LEU A 48 -1.75 11.20 -3.59
C LEU A 48 -2.81 12.09 -4.25
N ASN A 49 -2.66 12.27 -5.56
CA ASN A 49 -3.62 12.92 -6.45
C ASN A 49 -3.35 12.51 -7.92
N SER A 50 -4.12 13.08 -8.84
CA SER A 50 -4.07 12.76 -10.27
C SER A 50 -2.74 13.09 -10.94
N SER A 51 -1.91 13.96 -10.34
CA SER A 51 -0.57 14.26 -10.86
C SER A 51 0.43 13.13 -10.57
N ASN A 52 0.35 12.47 -9.41
CA ASN A 52 1.37 11.53 -8.94
C ASN A 52 0.92 10.07 -8.82
N ALA A 53 -0.38 9.78 -9.00
CA ALA A 53 -0.93 8.44 -8.85
C ALA A 53 -1.78 8.00 -10.05
N THR A 54 -1.89 6.69 -10.21
CA THR A 54 -2.79 6.02 -11.18
C THR A 54 -3.62 4.97 -10.45
N ALA A 55 -4.94 5.01 -10.65
CA ALA A 55 -5.86 3.99 -10.17
C ALA A 55 -6.11 2.95 -11.27
N HIS A 56 -5.98 1.68 -10.94
CA HIS A 56 -6.23 0.54 -11.83
C HIS A 56 -7.41 -0.25 -11.30
N GLU A 57 -8.36 -0.57 -12.18
CA GLU A 57 -9.58 -1.30 -11.83
C GLU A 57 -9.57 -2.74 -12.35
N GLY A 58 -10.42 -3.59 -11.77
CA GLY A 58 -10.58 -4.97 -12.24
C GLY A 58 -9.34 -5.84 -12.04
N VAL A 59 -8.44 -5.46 -11.13
CA VAL A 59 -7.20 -6.21 -10.89
C VAL A 59 -7.44 -7.39 -9.97
N THR A 60 -6.54 -8.38 -10.01
CA THR A 60 -6.46 -9.45 -9.00
C THR A 60 -5.17 -9.25 -8.23
N ALA A 61 -5.25 -8.62 -7.06
CA ALA A 61 -4.08 -8.37 -6.21
C ALA A 61 -3.51 -9.68 -5.63
N PRO A 62 -2.19 -9.72 -5.33
CA PRO A 62 -1.60 -10.81 -4.55
C PRO A 62 -2.34 -11.03 -3.22
N ALA A 63 -2.55 -12.29 -2.84
CA ALA A 63 -3.30 -12.63 -1.62
C ALA A 63 -2.61 -12.13 -0.33
N ASP A 64 -1.30 -11.97 -0.38
CA ASP A 64 -0.44 -11.49 0.71
C ASP A 64 0.00 -10.03 0.51
N TRP A 65 -0.77 -9.26 -0.27
CA TRP A 65 -0.46 -7.86 -0.55
C TRP A 65 -0.29 -7.06 0.74
N LYS A 66 0.77 -6.24 0.75
CA LYS A 66 1.06 -5.22 1.75
C LYS A 66 1.48 -3.95 1.01
N GLY A 67 1.21 -2.80 1.62
CA GLY A 67 1.60 -1.51 1.07
C GLY A 67 3.10 -1.47 0.77
N ASN A 68 3.45 -1.01 -0.43
CA ASN A 68 4.81 -0.94 -0.94
C ASN A 68 5.54 -2.29 -1.14
N ARG A 69 4.86 -3.44 -1.10
CA ARG A 69 5.51 -4.75 -1.36
C ARG A 69 5.63 -5.10 -2.85
N TYR A 70 4.73 -4.57 -3.66
CA TYR A 70 4.63 -4.92 -5.07
C TYR A 70 4.56 -3.67 -5.96
N THR A 71 5.08 -3.77 -7.17
CA THR A 71 4.76 -2.88 -8.28
C THR A 71 3.66 -3.49 -9.15
N PHE A 72 2.91 -2.62 -9.85
CA PHE A 72 1.92 -3.03 -10.83
C PHE A 72 1.98 -2.14 -12.07
N ASP A 73 2.23 -2.72 -13.24
CA ASP A 73 2.43 -1.98 -14.51
C ASP A 73 1.13 -1.74 -15.30
N GLY A 74 -0.03 -2.09 -14.73
CA GLY A 74 -1.32 -2.12 -15.42
C GLY A 74 -1.75 -3.54 -15.83
N THR A 75 -0.83 -4.50 -15.84
CA THR A 75 -1.09 -5.90 -16.22
C THR A 75 -0.51 -6.90 -15.23
N THR A 76 0.71 -6.67 -14.77
CA THR A 76 1.52 -7.65 -14.04
C THR A 76 1.93 -7.10 -12.68
N TRP A 77 1.77 -7.93 -11.66
CA TRP A 77 2.29 -7.67 -10.32
C TRP A 77 3.71 -8.22 -10.20
N THR A 78 4.64 -7.39 -9.71
CA THR A 78 6.03 -7.81 -9.45
C THR A 78 6.40 -7.48 -8.01
N GLU A 79 6.94 -8.46 -7.29
CA GLU A 79 7.41 -8.23 -5.91
C GLU A 79 8.67 -7.37 -5.91
N ILE A 80 8.74 -6.42 -5.00
CA ILE A 80 9.88 -5.52 -4.87
C ILE A 80 11.01 -6.24 -4.15
N ALA A 81 12.12 -6.43 -4.84
CA ALA A 81 13.32 -7.03 -4.27
C ALA A 81 13.80 -6.24 -3.04
N GLY A 82 14.00 -6.95 -1.94
CA GLY A 82 14.46 -6.35 -0.69
C GLY A 82 13.36 -5.64 0.13
N TRP A 83 12.08 -5.78 -0.24
CA TRP A 83 10.99 -5.37 0.65
C TRP A 83 11.06 -6.16 1.97
N VAL A 84 10.94 -5.45 3.09
CA VAL A 84 10.91 -6.02 4.43
C VAL A 84 9.56 -5.67 5.05
N ASP A 85 8.89 -6.67 5.63
CA ASP A 85 7.66 -6.42 6.38
C ASP A 85 7.96 -5.48 7.56
N PRO A 86 7.27 -4.33 7.70
CA PRO A 86 7.50 -3.42 8.81
C PRO A 86 7.37 -4.08 10.19
N ALA A 87 6.50 -5.09 10.33
CA ALA A 87 6.37 -5.83 11.57
C ALA A 87 7.62 -6.69 11.84
N GLN A 88 8.18 -7.32 10.80
CA GLN A 88 9.43 -8.07 10.93
C GLN A 88 10.61 -7.14 11.26
N ALA A 89 10.69 -5.99 10.60
CA ALA A 89 11.72 -4.99 10.88
C ALA A 89 11.68 -4.50 12.34
N GLU A 90 10.48 -4.32 12.91
CA GLU A 90 10.34 -3.96 14.32
C GLU A 90 10.67 -5.13 15.26
N ILE A 91 10.31 -6.37 14.90
CA ILE A 91 10.72 -7.56 15.66
C ILE A 91 12.25 -7.64 15.73
N ASP A 92 12.94 -7.54 14.60
CA ASP A 92 14.42 -7.63 14.53
C ASP A 92 15.07 -6.53 15.40
N ARG A 93 14.53 -5.32 15.35
CA ARG A 93 14.98 -4.19 16.19
C ARG A 93 14.80 -4.49 17.68
N LEU A 94 13.62 -4.99 18.06
CA LEU A 94 13.32 -5.31 19.45
C LEU A 94 14.16 -6.47 19.97
N GLU A 95 14.45 -7.48 19.14
CA GLU A 95 15.35 -8.59 19.48
C GLU A 95 16.79 -8.10 19.70
N ALA A 96 17.27 -7.18 18.86
CA ALA A 96 18.57 -6.54 19.03
C ALA A 96 18.64 -5.75 20.36
N GLU A 97 17.57 -5.02 20.69
CA GLU A 97 17.50 -4.25 21.95
C GLU A 97 17.45 -5.17 23.18
N VAL A 98 16.65 -6.24 23.14
CA VAL A 98 16.61 -7.26 24.21
C VAL A 98 17.99 -7.88 24.41
N THR A 99 18.70 -8.19 23.31
CA THR A 99 20.07 -8.73 23.36
C THR A 99 21.02 -7.74 24.01
N ARG A 100 20.95 -6.45 23.62
CA ARG A 100 21.76 -5.38 24.20
C ARG A 100 21.53 -5.23 25.70
N LEU A 101 20.27 -5.23 26.14
CA LEU A 101 19.92 -5.08 27.56
C LEU A 101 20.38 -6.29 28.40
N LYS A 102 20.23 -7.52 27.88
CA LYS A 102 20.71 -8.74 28.56
C LYS A 102 22.22 -8.73 28.79
N ALA A 103 22.99 -8.10 27.92
CA ALA A 103 24.45 -7.97 28.08
C ALA A 103 24.87 -6.97 29.18
N THR A 104 23.91 -6.21 29.75
CA THR A 104 24.17 -5.27 30.86
C THR A 104 23.83 -5.83 32.24
N LEU A 105 23.30 -7.07 32.29
CA LEU A 105 23.04 -7.84 33.50
C LEU A 105 24.22 -8.76 33.81
#